data_AF-A0A1B3ZER3-F1
#
_entry.id   AF-A0A1B3ZER3-F1
#
_cell.length_a   1.000
_cell.length_b   1.000
_cell.length_c   1.000
_cell.angle_alpha   90.00
_cell.angle_beta   90.00
_cell.angle_gamma   90.00
#
_symmetry.space_group_name_H-M   'P 1'
#
loop_
_entity.id
_entity.type
_entity.pdbx_description
1 polymer ?
#
loop_
_entity_poly.entity_id
_entity_poly.type
_entity_poly.pdbx_seq_one_letter_code
_entity_poly.pdbx_strand_id
1 'polypeptide(L)' 'MRQVALGGAGIARLADLTIRDDIAAGRLVPVLDHLNPGDREDFHAIHIGQGGPFPSRVRARLDFLAGRGRVEWTG' A
#
# COMPACT_ATOMS: atom_id res chain seq x y z
N MET A 1 -0.65 -10.76 -8.59
CA MET A 1 -2.00 -10.97 -8.04
C MET A 1 -3.03 -9.95 -8.51
N ARG A 2 -2.85 -8.63 -8.32
CA ARG A 2 -3.80 -7.60 -8.80
C ARG A 2 -4.25 -7.76 -10.25
N GLN A 3 -3.31 -7.94 -11.19
CA GLN A 3 -3.63 -8.09 -12.62
C GLN A 3 -4.47 -9.35 -12.92
N VAL A 4 -4.28 -10.41 -12.13
CA VAL A 4 -5.02 -11.67 -12.29
C VAL A 4 -6.46 -11.51 -11.81
N ALA A 5 -6.68 -10.79 -10.70
CA ALA A 5 -8.01 -10.44 -10.21
C ALA A 5 -8.75 -9.51 -11.19
N LEU A 6 -8.06 -8.48 -11.71
CA LEU A 6 -8.61 -7.59 -12.75
C LEU A 6 -8.93 -8.33 -14.05
N GLY A 7 -8.17 -9.40 -14.37
CA GLY A 7 -8.45 -10.28 -15.50
C GLY A 7 -9.61 -11.25 -15.29
N GLY A 8 -10.31 -11.20 -14.15
CA GLY A 8 -11.49 -12.03 -13.88
C GLY A 8 -11.19 -13.48 -13.51
N ALA A 9 -9.95 -13.80 -13.11
CA ALA A 9 -9.57 -15.18 -12.77
C ALA A 9 -10.03 -15.64 -11.39
N GLY A 10 -10.81 -14.82 -10.65
CA GLY A 10 -11.40 -15.16 -9.36
C GLY A 10 -11.16 -14.13 -8.26
N ILE A 11 -11.35 -14.57 -7.01
CA ILE A 11 -11.21 -13.74 -5.79
C ILE A 11 -9.74 -13.70 -5.36
N ALA A 12 -9.27 -12.54 -4.90
CA ALA A 12 -7.92 -12.37 -4.35
C ALA A 12 -7.93 -11.49 -3.10
N ARG A 13 -7.05 -11.80 -2.13
CA ARG A 13 -6.74 -10.92 -0.99
C ARG A 13 -5.61 -10.00 -1.39
N LEU A 14 -5.86 -8.69 -1.41
CA LEU A 14 -4.94 -7.67 -1.92
C LEU A 14 -4.78 -6.54 -0.90
N ALA A 15 -3.58 -5.98 -0.81
CA ALA A 15 -3.32 -4.82 0.03
C ALA A 15 -4.07 -3.60 -0.51
N ASP A 16 -4.84 -2.95 0.36
CA ASP A 16 -5.73 -1.83 0.04
C ASP A 16 -5.02 -0.70 -0.71
N LEU A 17 -3.79 -0.34 -0.30
CA LEU A 17 -2.93 0.64 -0.96
C LEU A 17 -2.81 0.44 -2.49
N THR A 18 -2.87 -0.80 -2.95
CA THR A 18 -2.67 -1.13 -4.37
C THR A 18 -3.95 -1.18 -5.20
N ILE A 19 -5.13 -1.16 -4.56
CA ILE A 19 -6.42 -1.41 -5.21
C ILE A 19 -7.49 -0.33 -4.96
N ARG A 20 -7.22 0.67 -4.12
CA ARG A 20 -8.16 1.78 -3.87
C ARG A 20 -8.75 2.38 -5.15
N ASP A 21 -7.88 2.67 -6.12
CA ASP A 21 -8.30 3.27 -7.40
C ASP A 21 -9.11 2.31 -8.26
N ASP A 22 -8.95 0.99 -8.10
CA ASP A 22 -9.76 -0.02 -8.79
C ASP A 22 -11.14 -0.15 -8.16
N ILE A 23 -11.22 -0.12 -6.83
CA ILE A 23 -12.50 -0.14 -6.11
C ILE A 23 -13.28 1.14 -6.43
N ALA A 24 -12.64 2.31 -6.32
CA ALA A 24 -13.27 3.59 -6.63
C ALA A 24 -13.76 3.67 -8.09
N ALA A 25 -13.05 3.03 -9.02
CA ALA A 25 -13.46 2.94 -10.42
C ALA A 25 -14.43 1.79 -10.72
N GLY A 26 -14.83 0.98 -9.72
CA GLY A 26 -15.72 -0.17 -9.88
C GLY A 26 -15.11 -1.35 -10.66
N ARG A 27 -13.78 -1.37 -10.86
CA ARG A 27 -13.08 -2.48 -11.52
C ARG A 27 -12.91 -3.69 -10.60
N LEU A 28 -12.84 -3.46 -9.29
CA LEU A 28 -12.86 -4.49 -8.25
C LEU A 28 -14.01 -4.20 -7.29
N VAL A 29 -14.59 -5.26 -6.74
CA VAL A 29 -15.68 -5.18 -5.75
C VAL A 29 -15.21 -5.88 -4.47
N PRO A 30 -15.26 -5.21 -3.30
CA PRO A 30 -15.00 -5.84 -2.02
C PRO A 30 -15.96 -7.00 -1.75
N VAL A 31 -15.44 -8.10 -1.23
CA VAL A 31 -16.22 -9.29 -0.88
C VAL A 31 -15.79 -9.78 0.50
N LEU A 32 -16.74 -10.28 1.27
CA LEU A 32 -16.50 -10.82 2.62
C LEU A 32 -15.85 -9.83 3.60
N ASP A 33 -16.10 -8.52 3.47
CA ASP A 33 -15.50 -7.50 4.36
C ASP A 33 -15.80 -7.73 5.84
N HIS A 34 -16.95 -8.33 6.16
CA HIS A 34 -17.32 -8.72 7.53
C HIS A 34 -16.38 -9.76 8.16
N LEU A 35 -15.55 -10.44 7.36
CA LEU A 35 -14.53 -11.40 7.81
C LEU A 35 -13.11 -10.82 7.70
N ASN A 36 -12.96 -9.55 7.30
CA ASN A 36 -11.65 -8.93 7.20
C ASN A 36 -11.12 -8.58 8.60
N PRO A 37 -9.98 -9.14 9.03
CA PRO A 37 -9.44 -8.88 10.37
C PRO A 37 -8.89 -7.45 10.56
N GLY A 38 -8.84 -6.64 9.50
CA GLY A 38 -8.33 -5.26 9.57
C GLY A 38 -6.85 -5.19 9.94
N ASP A 39 -6.10 -6.24 9.61
CA ASP A 39 -4.67 -6.31 9.82
C ASP A 39 -3.95 -5.20 9.06
N ARG A 40 -2.98 -4.60 9.73
CA ARG A 40 -2.16 -3.52 9.17
C ARG A 40 -0.79 -4.09 8.87
N GLU A 41 -0.29 -3.78 7.68
CA GLU A 41 1.06 -4.11 7.27
C GLU A 41 1.94 -2.85 7.38
N ASP A 42 3.05 -2.97 8.11
CA ASP A 42 3.98 -1.86 8.27
C ASP A 42 4.80 -1.69 6.99
N PHE A 43 4.79 -0.47 6.44
CA PHE A 43 5.64 -0.09 5.32
C PHE A 43 6.91 0.61 5.82
N HIS A 44 8.06 -0.03 5.65
CA HIS A 44 9.35 0.51 6.04
C HIS A 44 10.14 1.03 4.83
N ALA A 45 10.62 2.28 4.92
CA ALA A 45 11.58 2.82 3.98
C ALA A 45 13.00 2.54 4.46
N ILE A 46 13.74 1.69 3.74
CA ILE A 46 15.11 1.31 4.08
C ILE A 46 16.08 1.98 3.10
N HIS A 47 17.15 2.57 3.62
CA HIS A 47 18.26 3.09 2.83
C HIS A 47 19.57 2.47 3.30
N ILE A 48 20.30 1.86 2.36
CA ILE A 48 21.61 1.27 2.61
C ILE A 48 22.67 2.31 2.23
N GLY A 49 23.30 2.91 3.25
CA GLY A 49 24.39 3.88 3.09
C GLY A 49 25.75 3.28 3.47
N GLN A 50 26.84 3.97 3.13
CA GLN A 50 28.22 3.60 3.48
C GLN A 50 28.64 4.03 4.91
N GLY A 51 27.66 4.34 5.78
CA GLY A 51 27.90 4.95 7.09
C GLY A 51 28.12 6.46 7.00
N GLY A 52 27.42 7.23 7.84
CA GLY A 52 27.44 8.70 7.84
C GLY A 52 26.04 9.33 7.71
N PRO A 53 25.92 10.66 7.86
CA PRO A 53 24.64 11.34 7.75
C PRO A 53 24.00 11.16 6.37
N PHE A 54 22.67 10.99 6.33
CA PHE A 54 21.93 10.94 5.07
C PHE A 54 22.24 12.16 4.19
N PRO A 55 22.55 11.98 2.89
CA PRO A 55 22.53 13.08 1.94
C PRO A 55 21.19 13.82 2.00
N SER A 56 21.19 15.15 1.90
CA SER A 56 20.00 15.99 2.10
C SER A 56 18.79 15.55 1.27
N ARG A 57 19.02 15.06 0.05
CA ARG A 57 17.98 14.54 -0.83
C ARG A 57 17.33 13.24 -0.30
N VAL A 58 18.11 12.33 0.29
CA VAL A 58 17.59 11.09 0.88
C VAL A 58 16.76 11.42 2.11
N ARG A 59 17.27 12.29 2.99
CA ARG A 59 16.54 12.79 4.15
C ARG A 59 15.20 13.41 3.73
N ALA A 60 15.21 14.35 2.79
CA ALA A 60 13.98 14.99 2.30
C ALA A 60 12.96 13.98 1.73
N ARG A 61 13.42 12.91 1.05
CA ARG A 61 12.55 11.86 0.54
C ARG A 61 11.96 11.00 1.67
N LEU A 62 12.77 10.64 2.66
CA LEU A 62 12.32 9.88 3.83
C LEU A 62 11.32 10.69 4.67
N ASP A 63 11.59 11.98 4.89
CA ASP A 63 10.68 12.89 5.60
C ASP A 63 9.34 13.01 4.87
N PHE A 64 9.37 13.13 3.54
CA PHE A 64 8.16 13.11 2.71
C PHE A 64 7.36 11.82 2.87
N LEU A 65 8.04 10.66 2.83
CA LEU A 65 7.41 9.35 2.99
C LEU A 65 6.89 9.15 4.42
N ALA A 66 7.60 9.63 5.44
CA ALA A 66 7.14 9.56 6.83
C ALA A 66 5.89 10.43 7.07
N GLY A 67 5.83 11.60 6.43
CA GLY A 67 4.69 12.53 6.54
C GLY A 67 3.46 12.12 5.73
N ARG A 68 3.63 11.41 4.60
CA ARG A 68 2.53 11.10 3.66
C ARG A 68 2.30 9.63 3.36
N GLY A 69 3.19 8.74 3.82
CA GLY A 69 3.10 7.29 3.61
C GLY A 69 2.14 6.60 4.57
N ARG A 70 1.45 7.35 5.44
CA ARG A 70 0.36 6.81 6.26
C ARG A 70 -0.86 6.60 5.38
N VAL A 71 -1.29 5.34 5.32
CA VAL A 71 -2.44 4.91 4.54
C VAL A 71 -3.50 4.50 5.56
N GLU A 72 -4.49 5.37 5.78
CA GLU A 72 -5.62 5.06 6.65
C GLU A 72 -6.64 4.25 5.87
N TRP A 73 -7.01 3.07 6.35
CA TRP A 73 -8.04 2.23 5.74
C TRP A 73 -9.38 2.99 5.65
N THR A 74 -9.98 2.98 4.46
CA THR A 74 -11.23 3.70 4.12
C THR A 74 -12.31 2.73 3.60
N GLY A 75 -12.31 1.49 4.10
CA GLY A 75 -13.40 0.53 3.91
C GLY A 75 -14.14 0.31 5.22
#